data_AF-A0A832VB23-F1
#
_entry.id   AF-A0A832VB23-F1
#
_cell.length_a   1.000
_cell.length_b   1.000
_cell.length_c   1.000
_cell.angle_alpha   90.00
_cell.angle_beta   90.00
_cell.angle_gamma   90.00
#
_symmetry.space_group_name_H-M   'P 1'
#
loop_
_entity.id
_entity.type
_entity.pdbx_description
1 polymer ?
#
loop_
_entity_poly.entity_id
_entity_poly.type
_entity_poly.pdbx_seq_one_letter_code
_entity_poly.pdbx_strand_id
1 'polypeptide(L)' 'MAEESLYLLKKKIELLEDKRGKHTELISVYVPGDYDLNKTISRLGLEQGTADNIKSKGSRKNVTS' A
#
# COMPACT_ATOMS: atom_id res chain seq x y z
N MET A 1 19.88 8.04 -18.58
CA MET A 1 19.05 8.30 -17.37
C MET A 1 17.60 7.89 -17.57
N ALA A 2 16.88 8.38 -18.58
CA ALA A 2 15.46 8.04 -18.78
C ALA A 2 15.21 6.54 -19.03
N GLU A 3 15.97 5.90 -19.92
CA GLU A 3 15.82 4.45 -20.21
C GLU A 3 16.09 3.56 -19.01
N GLU A 4 17.11 3.90 -18.20
CA GLU A 4 17.44 3.16 -16.98
C GLU A 4 16.33 3.29 -15.92
N SER A 5 15.81 4.50 -15.72
CA SER A 5 14.72 4.74 -14.78
C SER A 5 13.42 4.01 -15.18
N LEU A 6 13.13 3.94 -16.48
CA LEU A 6 11.99 3.23 -17.02
C LEU A 6 12.12 1.71 -16.81
N TYR A 7 13.31 1.17 -17.05
CA TYR A 7 13.62 -0.24 -16.81
C TYR A 7 13.44 -0.62 -15.33
N LEU A 8 13.97 0.21 -14.41
CA LEU A 8 13.83 0.00 -12.97
C LEU A 8 12.38 0.11 -12.51
N LEU A 9 11.61 1.06 -13.07
CA LEU A 9 10.18 1.19 -12.77
C LEU A 9 9.41 -0.03 -13.25
N LYS A 10 9.63 -0.48 -14.48
CA LYS A 10 8.97 -1.68 -15.04
C LYS A 10 9.25 -2.92 -14.18
N LYS A 11 10.51 -3.13 -13.80
CA LYS A 11 10.90 -4.23 -12.93
C LYS A 11 10.25 -4.16 -11.55
N LYS A 12 10.10 -2.95 -10.98
CA LYS A 12 9.36 -2.75 -9.72
C LYS A 12 7.88 -3.06 -9.87
N ILE A 13 7.25 -2.64 -10.97
CA ILE A 13 5.84 -2.95 -11.25
C ILE A 13 5.66 -4.47 -11.36
N GLU A 14 6.50 -5.17 -12.14
CA GLU A 14 6.45 -6.63 -12.26
C GLU A 14 6.59 -7.32 -10.89
N LEU A 15 7.47 -6.82 -10.03
CA LEU A 15 7.64 -7.33 -8.67
C LEU A 15 6.40 -7.12 -7.80
N LEU A 16 5.75 -5.96 -7.90
CA LEU A 16 4.51 -5.66 -7.18
C LEU A 16 3.34 -6.48 -7.74
N GLU A 17 3.28 -6.69 -9.05
CA GLU A 17 2.28 -7.52 -9.73
C GLU A 17 2.42 -9.02 -9.39
N ASP A 18 3.60 -9.49 -8.99
CA ASP A 18 3.76 -10.86 -8.48
C ASP A 18 3.20 -11.01 -7.05
N LYS A 19 3.16 -9.92 -6.27
CA LYS A 19 2.61 -9.97 -4.91
C LYS A 19 1.10 -10.17 -4.96
N ARG A 20 0.64 -11.15 -4.18
CA ARG A 20 -0.78 -11.45 -3.97
C ARG A 20 -1.04 -11.45 -2.47
N GLY A 21 -1.75 -10.43 -2.00
CA GLY A 21 -2.36 -10.45 -0.67
C GLY A 21 -3.68 -11.22 -0.72
N LYS A 22 -4.01 -11.96 0.34
CA LYS A 22 -5.38 -12.45 0.49
C LYS A 22 -6.23 -11.31 1.04
N HIS A 23 -7.42 -11.12 0.49
CA HIS A 23 -8.38 -10.16 1.03
C HIS A 23 -7.82 -8.72 1.02
N THR A 24 -7.85 -7.99 2.14
CA THR A 24 -7.46 -6.59 2.28
C THR A 24 -6.06 -6.40 2.86
N GLU A 25 -5.21 -7.43 2.82
CA GLU A 25 -3.90 -7.48 3.49
C GLU A 25 -2.77 -6.82 2.68
N LEU A 26 -3.05 -6.36 1.46
CA LEU A 26 -2.05 -5.70 0.60
C LEU A 26 -2.61 -4.36 0.09
N ILE A 27 -1.97 -3.27 0.50
CA ILE A 27 -2.29 -1.92 0.03
C ILE A 27 -1.09 -1.33 -0.71
N SER A 28 -1.35 -0.54 -1.75
CA SER A 28 -0.33 0.22 -2.48
C SER A 28 -0.80 1.66 -2.58
N VAL A 29 0.04 2.59 -2.14
CA VAL A 29 -0.28 4.03 -2.12
C VAL A 29 0.66 4.75 -3.06
N TYR A 30 0.09 5.50 -3.99
CA TYR A 30 0.83 6.42 -4.83
C TYR A 30 0.65 7.85 -4.31
N VAL A 31 1.75 8.51 -3.99
CA VAL A 31 1.76 9.91 -3.54
C VAL A 31 2.44 10.76 -4.63
N PRO A 32 1.71 11.65 -5.31
CA PRO A 32 2.31 12.54 -6.29
C PRO A 32 3.16 13.62 -5.60
N GLY A 33 4.14 14.18 -6.32
CA GLY A 33 5.18 15.04 -5.74
C GLY A 33 4.70 16.36 -5.15
N ASP A 34 3.50 16.80 -5.52
CA ASP A 34 2.81 18.00 -5.04
C ASP A 34 1.82 17.71 -3.91
N TYR A 35 1.66 16.44 -3.51
CA TYR A 35 0.70 16.04 -2.48
C TYR A 35 1.31 16.08 -1.08
N ASP A 36 0.52 16.55 -0.11
CA ASP A 36 0.93 16.63 1.28
C ASP A 36 1.05 15.24 1.92
N LEU A 37 2.28 14.89 2.31
CA LEU A 37 2.59 13.64 2.98
C LEU A 37 1.81 13.48 4.30
N ASN A 38 1.58 14.57 5.03
CA ASN A 38 0.84 14.51 6.30
C ASN A 38 -0.61 14.07 6.07
N LYS A 39 -1.25 14.55 5.00
CA LYS A 39 -2.60 14.10 4.63
C LYS A 39 -2.64 12.62 4.27
N THR A 40 -1.62 12.12 3.57
CA THR A 40 -1.51 10.69 3.25
C THR A 40 -1.39 9.86 4.54
N ILE A 41 -0.52 10.29 5.46
CA ILE A 41 -0.31 9.62 6.74
C ILE A 41 -1.60 9.63 7.57
N SER A 42 -2.28 10.77 7.66
CA SER A 42 -3.57 10.87 8.37
C SER A 42 -4.62 9.94 7.76
N ARG A 43 -4.71 9.87 6.42
CA ARG A 43 -5.62 8.94 5.74
C ARG A 43 -5.29 7.49 6.08
N LEU A 44 -4.02 7.10 6.07
CA LEU A 44 -3.60 5.74 6.42
C LEU A 44 -3.95 5.39 7.88
N GLY A 45 -3.82 6.34 8.81
CA GLY A 45 -4.25 6.15 10.20
C GLY A 45 -5.76 5.91 10.34
N LEU A 46 -6.59 6.62 9.56
CA LEU A 46 -8.04 6.40 9.52
C LEU A 46 -8.40 5.03 8.93
N GLU A 47 -7.72 4.62 7.86
CA GLU A 47 -7.90 3.29 7.26
C GLU A 47 -7.49 2.18 8.25
N GLN A 48 -6.40 2.37 9.00
CA GLN A 48 -5.96 1.46 10.06
C GLN A 48 -6.99 1.35 11.20
N GLY A 49 -7.55 2.46 11.69
CA GLY A 49 -8.61 2.42 12.71
C GLY A 49 -9.89 1.74 12.23
N THR A 50 -10.17 1.78 10.91
CA THR A 50 -11.29 1.04 10.33
C THR A 50 -10.99 -0.46 10.29
N ALA A 51 -9.73 -0.85 10.08
CA ALA A 51 -9.30 -2.25 10.07
C ALA A 51 -9.48 -2.95 11.42
N ASP A 52 -9.49 -2.22 12.55
CA ASP A 52 -9.78 -2.79 13.88
C ASP A 52 -11.17 -3.46 13.95
N ASN A 53 -12.13 -3.02 13.12
CA ASN A 53 -13.48 -3.58 13.06
C ASN A 53 -13.60 -4.86 12.20
N ILE A 54 -12.50 -5.36 11.61
CA ILE A 54 -12.52 -6.61 10.83
C ILE A 54 -12.91 -7.77 11.76
N LYS A 55 -14.00 -8.48 11.48
CA LYS A 55 -14.51 -9.56 12.36
C LYS A 55 -13.57 -10.76 12.48
N SER A 56 -12.87 -11.11 11.39
CA SER A 56 -11.89 -12.20 11.35
C SER A 56 -10.63 -11.82 12.13
N LYS A 57 -10.30 -12.56 13.20
CA LYS A 57 -9.09 -12.30 13.99
C LYS A 57 -7.80 -12.38 13.17
N GLY A 58 -7.72 -13.36 12.25
CA GLY A 58 -6.56 -13.54 11.38
C GLY A 58 -6.36 -12.36 10.44
N SER A 59 -7.41 -12.00 9.70
CA SER A 59 -7.35 -10.88 8.75
C SER A 59 -7.17 -9.53 9.46
N ARG A 60 -7.75 -9.34 10.66
CA ARG A 60 -7.52 -8.13 11.44
C ARG A 60 -6.06 -7.97 11.79
N LYS A 61 -5.43 -9.01 12.36
CA LYS A 61 -4.01 -8.99 12.72
C LYS A 61 -3.13 -8.73 11.50
N ASN A 62 -3.45 -9.32 10.35
CA ASN A 62 -2.65 -9.15 9.13
C ASN A 62 -2.80 -7.77 8.48
N VAL A 63 -3.84 -7.00 8.83
CA VAL A 63 -4.07 -5.64 8.29
C VAL A 63 -3.61 -4.56 9.28
N THR A 64 -3.68 -4.80 10.59
CA THR A 64 -3.32 -3.80 11.62
C THR A 64 -1.88 -3.92 12.13
N SER A 65 -1.21 -5.05 11.90
CA SER A 65 0.12 -5.37 12.45
C SER A 65 1.27 -5.15 11.48
#